data_AF-A0A8C5KSS7-F1
#
_entry.id   AF-A0A8C5KSS7-F1
#
_cell.length_a   1.000
_cell.length_b   1.000
_cell.length_c   1.000
_cell.angle_alpha   90.00
_cell.angle_beta   90.00
_cell.angle_gamma   90.00
#
_symmetry.space_group_name_H-M   'P 1'
#
loop_
_entity.id
_entity.type
_entity.pdbx_description
1 polymer ?
#
loop_
_entity_poly.entity_id
_entity_poly.type
_entity_poly.pdbx_seq_one_letter_code
_entity_poly.pdbx_strand_id
1 'polypeptide(L)'
;REPRGPLEDELLLQKLRDSGRRFQRHMLRLLEKYERPFEDDLLVRMATLTYETPQGLRIWGGKLIKERNTKENQVFTITAWRRGGERIQPR
;
A
#
# COMPACT_ATOMS: atom_id res chain seq x y z
N ARG A 1 41.87 -24.08 -13.31
CA ARG A 1 41.06 -23.79 -12.09
C ARG A 1 41.11 -25.07 -11.27
N GLU A 2 41.77 -25.08 -10.12
CA GLU A 2 41.81 -26.27 -9.27
C GLU A 2 40.39 -26.65 -8.83
N PRO A 3 40.07 -27.96 -8.76
CA PRO A 3 38.82 -28.42 -8.19
C PRO A 3 38.76 -28.02 -6.72
N ARG A 4 37.61 -27.52 -6.28
CA ARG A 4 37.38 -27.18 -4.87
C ARG A 4 37.48 -28.45 -4.03
N GLY A 5 37.98 -28.31 -2.81
CA GLY A 5 38.06 -29.42 -1.88
C GLY A 5 36.66 -29.90 -1.45
N PRO A 6 36.46 -31.20 -1.13
CA PRO A 6 35.17 -31.74 -0.71
C PRO A 6 34.50 -30.96 0.44
N LEU A 7 35.30 -30.45 1.38
CA LEU A 7 34.84 -29.63 2.50
C LEU A 7 34.28 -28.25 2.08
N GLU A 8 34.82 -27.66 1.01
CA GLU A 8 34.33 -26.37 0.49
C GLU A 8 32.99 -26.53 -0.21
N ASP A 9 32.81 -27.65 -0.92
CA ASP A 9 31.54 -27.98 -1.57
C ASP A 9 30.45 -28.30 -0.55
N GLU A 10 30.78 -29.02 0.53
CA GLU A 10 29.85 -29.22 1.66
C GLU A 10 29.46 -27.91 2.33
N LEU A 11 30.41 -27.01 2.58
CA LEU A 11 30.14 -25.68 3.15
C LEU A 11 29.25 -24.85 2.22
N LEU A 12 29.47 -24.91 0.92
CA LEU A 12 28.64 -24.24 -0.07
C LEU A 12 27.21 -24.79 -0.05
N LEU A 13 27.05 -26.11 -0.05
CA LEU A 13 25.75 -26.78 0.04
C LEU A 13 25.01 -26.38 1.32
N GLN A 14 25.70 -26.29 2.45
CA GLN A 14 25.13 -25.82 3.71
C GLN A 14 24.61 -24.39 3.58
N LYS A 15 25.42 -23.47 3.03
CA LYS A 15 25.01 -22.07 2.80
C LYS A 15 23.80 -21.94 1.86
N LEU A 16 23.73 -22.77 0.83
CA LEU A 16 22.59 -22.80 -0.10
C LEU A 16 21.32 -23.29 0.59
N ARG A 17 21.40 -24.35 1.41
CA ARG A 17 20.27 -24.82 2.23
C ARG A 17 19.79 -23.74 3.19
N ASP A 18 20.70 -23.05 3.86
CA ASP A 18 20.35 -21.95 4.76
C ASP A 18 19.72 -20.77 4.02
N SER A 19 20.22 -20.44 2.83
CA SER A 19 19.63 -19.42 1.97
C SER A 19 18.21 -19.78 1.58
N GLY A 20 17.98 -21.01 1.11
CA GLY A 20 16.65 -21.52 0.76
C GLY A 20 15.68 -21.46 1.94
N ARG A 21 16.13 -21.91 3.13
CA ARG A 21 15.32 -21.85 4.36
C ARG A 21 14.92 -20.42 4.73
N ARG A 22 15.82 -19.45 4.59
CA ARG A 22 15.51 -18.03 4.85
C ARG A 22 14.52 -17.48 3.82
N PHE A 23 14.72 -17.78 2.54
CA PHE A 23 13.85 -17.35 1.47
C PHE A 23 12.42 -17.88 1.65
N GLN A 24 12.27 -19.20 1.86
CA GLN A 24 10.96 -19.83 2.04
C GLN A 24 10.22 -19.21 3.23
N ARG A 25 10.90 -19.06 4.38
CA ARG A 25 10.31 -18.44 5.57
C ARG A 25 9.87 -17.00 5.32
N HIS A 26 10.65 -16.24 4.57
CA HIS A 26 10.30 -14.86 4.23
C HIS A 26 9.09 -14.80 3.30
N MET A 27 9.05 -15.64 2.27
CA MET A 27 7.92 -15.73 1.33
C MET A 27 6.62 -16.10 2.03
N LEU A 28 6.65 -17.09 2.93
CA LEU A 28 5.46 -17.48 3.70
C LEU A 28 4.92 -16.31 4.55
N ARG A 29 5.80 -15.54 5.20
CA ARG A 29 5.39 -14.35 5.95
C ARG A 29 4.80 -13.26 5.05
N LEU A 30 5.32 -13.09 3.83
CA LEU A 30 4.75 -12.15 2.88
C LEU A 30 3.35 -12.59 2.46
N LEU A 31 3.16 -13.88 2.16
CA LEU A 31 1.84 -14.42 1.85
C LEU A 31 0.87 -14.18 3.01
N GLU A 32 1.21 -14.62 4.23
CA GLU A 32 0.37 -14.40 5.43
C GLU A 32 0.03 -12.93 5.65
N LYS A 33 0.97 -12.01 5.38
CA LYS A 33 0.74 -10.57 5.52
C LYS A 33 -0.24 -10.02 4.49
N TYR A 34 -0.19 -10.53 3.26
CA TYR A 34 -0.95 -10.00 2.13
C TYR A 34 -2.16 -10.86 1.73
N GLU A 35 -2.37 -12.01 2.35
CA GLU A 35 -3.53 -12.89 2.17
C GLU A 35 -4.73 -12.43 3.02
N ARG A 36 -5.14 -11.19 2.81
CA ARG A 36 -6.32 -10.60 3.44
C ARG A 36 -6.99 -9.62 2.47
N PRO A 37 -8.29 -9.36 2.62
CA PRO A 37 -8.93 -8.30 1.87
C PRO A 37 -8.35 -6.93 2.26
N PHE A 38 -8.31 -6.03 1.26
CA PHE A 38 -7.82 -4.65 1.38
C PHE A 38 -8.93 -3.66 0.97
N GLU A 39 -10.16 -3.90 1.45
CA GLU A 39 -11.37 -3.19 0.98
C GLU A 39 -11.32 -1.67 1.21
N ASP A 40 -10.73 -1.23 2.33
CA ASP A 40 -10.59 0.19 2.69
C ASP A 40 -9.23 0.81 2.31
N ASP A 41 -8.38 0.06 1.59
CA ASP A 41 -7.06 0.55 1.22
C ASP A 41 -7.10 1.49 0.00
N LEU A 42 -6.05 2.29 -0.14
CA LEU A 42 -5.92 3.26 -1.22
C LEU A 42 -5.66 2.56 -2.55
N LEU A 43 -6.56 2.74 -3.52
CA LEU A 43 -6.41 2.19 -4.86
C LEU A 43 -5.49 3.07 -5.73
N VAL A 44 -4.47 2.44 -6.33
CA VAL A 44 -3.58 3.09 -7.28
C VAL A 44 -4.18 3.00 -8.69
N ARG A 45 -4.37 4.15 -9.34
CA ARG A 45 -4.70 4.22 -10.76
C ARG A 45 -3.45 3.92 -11.58
N MET A 46 -3.40 2.76 -12.21
CA MET A 46 -2.20 2.30 -12.94
C MET A 46 -1.85 3.16 -14.16
N ALA A 47 -2.84 3.74 -14.84
CA ALA A 47 -2.60 4.59 -16.02
C ALA A 47 -1.79 5.86 -15.71
N THR A 48 -1.92 6.39 -14.48
CA THR A 48 -1.27 7.64 -14.05
C THR A 48 -0.28 7.41 -12.90
N LEU A 49 -0.23 6.20 -12.34
CA LEU A 49 0.46 5.86 -11.10
C LEU A 49 0.12 6.84 -9.97
N THR A 50 -1.17 7.14 -9.80
CA THR A 50 -1.65 8.07 -8.75
C THR A 50 -2.69 7.44 -7.86
N TYR A 51 -2.77 7.91 -6.63
CA TYR A 51 -3.78 7.49 -5.65
C TYR A 51 -4.26 8.67 -4.81
N GLU A 52 -5.47 8.57 -4.31
CA GLU A 52 -6.04 9.58 -3.42
C GLU A 52 -5.54 9.37 -1.98
N THR A 53 -5.23 10.46 -1.31
CA THR A 53 -4.86 10.49 0.11
C THR A 53 -5.71 11.54 0.82
N PRO A 54 -5.78 11.54 2.17
CA PRO A 54 -6.45 12.60 2.90
C PRO A 54 -5.94 14.01 2.55
N GLN A 55 -4.67 14.15 2.18
CA GLN A 55 -4.03 15.40 1.76
C GLN A 55 -4.39 15.80 0.32
N GLY A 56 -4.81 14.84 -0.52
CA GLY A 56 -5.13 15.05 -1.94
C GLY A 56 -4.53 13.97 -2.84
N LEU A 57 -4.36 14.28 -4.14
CA LEU A 57 -3.91 13.33 -5.14
C LEU A 57 -2.38 13.22 -5.16
N ARG A 58 -1.85 12.00 -5.05
CA ARG A 58 -0.41 11.75 -4.94
C ARG A 58 0.10 10.76 -6.00
N ILE A 59 1.35 10.90 -6.43
CA ILE A 59 2.06 9.90 -7.25
C ILE A 59 2.50 8.74 -6.35
N TRP A 60 2.30 7.51 -6.81
CA TRP A 60 2.81 6.30 -6.17
C TRP A 60 4.34 6.38 -6.00
N GLY A 61 4.83 6.29 -4.76
CA GLY A 61 6.26 6.45 -4.44
C GLY A 61 6.82 7.87 -4.61
N GLY A 62 5.97 8.87 -4.88
CA GLY A 62 6.38 10.23 -5.25
C GLY A 62 5.74 11.33 -4.42
N LYS A 63 5.68 12.54 -5.01
CA LYS A 63 5.17 13.77 -4.40
C LYS A 63 3.64 13.94 -4.58
N LEU A 64 3.06 14.83 -3.78
CA LEU A 64 1.67 15.28 -3.92
C LEU A 64 1.55 16.13 -5.20
N ILE A 65 0.51 15.88 -6.01
CA ILE A 65 0.25 16.61 -7.25
C ILE A 65 -0.81 17.69 -7.03
N LYS A 66 -1.82 17.40 -6.20
CA LYS A 66 -2.93 18.31 -5.93
C LYS A 66 -3.38 18.17 -4.48
N GLU A 67 -3.48 19.29 -3.78
CA GLU A 67 -4.06 19.33 -2.42
C GLU A 67 -5.58 19.19 -2.47
N ARG A 68 -6.15 18.61 -1.43
CA ARG A 68 -7.60 18.49 -1.25
C ARG A 68 -8.19 19.87 -0.97
N ASN A 69 -9.13 20.33 -1.80
CA ASN A 69 -9.74 21.64 -1.64
C ASN A 69 -10.82 21.57 -0.56
N THR A 70 -10.57 22.14 0.63
CA THR A 70 -11.46 22.07 1.80
C THR A 70 -12.84 22.70 1.57
N LYS A 71 -12.96 23.55 0.54
CA LYS A 71 -14.17 24.34 0.25
C LYS A 71 -15.29 23.54 -0.44
N GLU A 72 -14.97 22.47 -1.17
CA GLU A 72 -15.99 21.67 -1.88
C GLU A 72 -16.67 20.64 -0.96
N ASN A 73 -15.99 20.20 0.10
CA ASN A 73 -16.53 19.22 1.05
C ASN A 73 -17.62 19.80 1.96
N GLN A 74 -17.69 21.14 2.08
CA GLN A 74 -18.82 21.82 2.74
C GLN A 74 -20.08 21.82 1.87
N VAL A 75 -19.95 21.75 0.53
CA VAL A 75 -21.12 21.72 -0.36
C VAL A 75 -21.81 20.36 -0.26
N PHE A 76 -21.07 19.27 -0.16
CA PHE A 76 -21.65 17.93 0.02
C PHE A 76 -22.37 17.76 1.36
N THR A 77 -21.83 18.32 2.45
CA THR A 77 -22.54 18.34 3.73
C THR A 77 -23.78 19.23 3.65
N ILE A 78 -23.68 20.48 3.17
CA ILE A 78 -24.82 21.41 3.08
C ILE A 78 -25.93 20.88 2.15
N THR A 79 -25.59 20.19 1.06
CA THR A 79 -26.58 19.62 0.12
C THR A 79 -27.19 18.31 0.61
N ALA A 80 -26.48 17.51 1.40
CA ALA A 80 -27.03 16.31 2.04
C ALA A 80 -28.11 16.66 3.09
N TRP A 81 -27.97 17.80 3.79
CA TRP A 81 -29.00 18.33 4.70
C TRP A 81 -30.14 19.07 3.98
N ARG A 82 -30.04 19.37 2.67
CA ARG A 82 -31.05 20.11 1.89
C ARG A 82 -32.00 19.18 1.10
N ARG A 83 -32.20 17.93 1.51
CA ARG A 83 -33.18 17.02 0.90
C ARG A 83 -34.27 16.49 1.82
N GLY A 84 -34.30 16.94 3.07
CA GLY A 84 -35.41 16.72 3.99
C GLY A 84 -35.67 18.01 4.74
N GLY A 85 -36.79 18.66 4.46
CA GLY A 85 -37.08 20.00 4.93
C GLY A 85 -37.22 20.07 6.45
N GLU A 86 -36.29 20.75 7.11
CA GLU A 86 -36.49 21.37 8.42
C GLU A 86 -35.58 22.60 8.55
N ARG A 87 -36.14 23.71 9.02
CA ARG A 87 -35.43 24.98 9.24
C ARG A 87 -34.80 24.96 10.63
N ILE A 88 -33.50 25.20 10.72
CA ILE A 88 -32.85 25.62 11.97
C ILE A 88 -32.23 27.00 11.73
N GLN A 89 -32.74 28.01 12.44
CA GLN A 89 -32.11 29.33 12.52
C GLN A 89 -30.96 29.29 13.54
N PRO A 90 -29.79 29.87 13.26
CA PRO A 90 -28.79 30.08 14.30
C PRO A 90 -29.13 31.31 15.15
N ARG A 91 -28.87 31.18 16.45
CA ARG A 91 -28.85 32.27 17.44
C ARG A 91 -27.51 32.99 17.39
#